data_AF-A0A2G9T3X4-F1
#
_entry.id   AF-A0A2G9T3X4-F1
#
_cell.length_a   1.000
_cell.length_b   1.000
_cell.length_c   1.000
_cell.angle_alpha   90.00
_cell.angle_beta   90.00
_cell.angle_gamma   90.00
#
_symmetry.space_group_name_H-M   'P 1'
#
loop_
_entity.id
_entity.type
_entity.pdbx_description
1 polymer ?
#
loop_
_entity_poly.entity_id
_entity_poly.type
_entity_poly.pdbx_seq_one_letter_code
_entity_poly.pdbx_strand_id
1 'polypeptide(L)'
;AASDISEQVVARIRALGENGSPESLRKLEEQLEKCFDLFYLPQFRNIVLENLRQLPKLQDRYLDSIMNDRDFYDACPLSVKQQIWLRNLDLFKEAYRPSIDSYLKKKEDLLLSAEPTATNFFTFETTKARRQWKEIKGSCSIVK
;
A
#
# COMPACT_ATOMS: atom_id res chain seq x y z
N ALA A 1 4.04 -8.33 29.07
CA ALA A 1 5.41 -7.78 29.26
C ALA A 1 6.08 -7.40 27.94
N ALA A 2 6.46 -8.34 27.06
CA ALA A 2 7.09 -7.98 25.77
C ALA A 2 6.14 -7.29 24.78
N SER A 3 4.84 -7.67 24.75
CA SER A 3 3.81 -7.03 23.91
C SER A 3 3.64 -5.55 24.25
N ASP A 4 3.51 -5.22 25.54
CA ASP A 4 3.30 -3.84 26.02
C ASP A 4 4.42 -2.88 25.61
N ILE A 5 5.67 -3.34 25.66
CA ILE A 5 6.83 -2.51 25.29
C ILE A 5 6.81 -2.24 23.78
N SER A 6 6.49 -3.24 22.97
CA SER A 6 6.41 -3.08 21.51
C SER A 6 5.33 -2.09 21.11
N GLU A 7 4.15 -2.15 21.76
CA GLU A 7 3.05 -1.22 21.52
C GLU A 7 3.39 0.21 21.93
N GLN A 8 4.09 0.37 23.07
CA GLN A 8 4.55 1.68 23.52
C GLN A 8 5.58 2.30 22.57
N VAL A 9 6.45 1.47 21.99
CA VAL A 9 7.42 1.93 20.98
C VAL A 9 6.71 2.35 19.69
N VAL A 10 5.75 1.57 19.20
CA VAL A 10 4.92 1.93 18.02
C VAL A 10 4.16 3.24 18.25
N ALA A 11 3.57 3.43 19.43
CA ALA A 11 2.86 4.68 19.76
C ALA A 11 3.81 5.90 19.75
N ARG A 12 5.03 5.75 20.26
CA ARG A 12 6.04 6.83 20.22
C ARG A 12 6.51 7.14 18.81
N ILE A 13 6.71 6.12 17.97
CA ILE A 13 7.07 6.30 16.55
C ILE A 13 6.00 7.12 15.83
N ARG A 14 4.72 6.80 16.06
CA ARG A 14 3.60 7.56 15.48
C ARG A 14 3.60 9.02 15.92
N ALA A 15 3.77 9.27 17.22
CA ALA A 15 3.83 10.64 17.75
C ALA A 15 5.05 11.43 17.21
N LEU A 16 6.19 10.76 17.00
CA LEU A 16 7.36 11.37 16.36
C LEU A 16 7.11 11.72 14.90
N GLY A 17 6.45 10.83 14.15
CA GLY A 17 6.08 11.07 12.76
C GLY A 17 5.09 12.23 12.59
N GLU A 18 4.11 12.36 13.49
CA GLU A 18 3.15 13.48 13.49
C GLU A 18 3.80 14.84 13.77
N ASN A 19 4.85 14.88 14.59
CA ASN A 19 5.58 16.12 14.87
C ASN A 19 6.38 16.63 13.66
N GLY A 20 6.74 15.74 12.71
CA GLY A 20 7.32 16.11 11.40
C GLY A 20 8.63 16.92 11.43
N SER A 21 9.28 17.06 12.59
CA SER A 21 10.53 17.80 12.74
C SER A 21 11.69 17.06 12.05
N PRO A 22 12.64 17.77 11.42
CA PRO A 22 13.82 17.13 10.81
C PRO A 22 14.62 16.29 11.82
N GLU A 23 14.67 16.68 13.09
CA GLU A 23 15.31 15.88 14.14
C GLU A 23 14.54 14.60 14.47
N SER A 24 13.21 14.64 14.40
CA SER A 24 12.38 13.46 14.63
C SER A 24 12.51 12.47 13.48
N LEU A 25 12.59 12.95 12.23
CA LEU A 25 12.86 12.10 11.06
C LEU A 25 14.23 11.42 11.17
N ARG A 26 15.27 12.16 11.58
CA ARG A 26 16.60 11.57 11.77
C ARG A 26 16.59 10.47 12.84
N LYS A 27 15.88 10.67 13.94
CA LYS A 27 15.72 9.64 14.99
C LYS A 27 14.96 8.42 14.47
N LEU A 28 13.92 8.61 13.65
CA LEU A 28 13.19 7.51 13.01
C LEU A 28 14.09 6.72 12.05
N GLU A 29 14.93 7.40 11.27
CA GLU A 29 15.92 6.75 10.41
C GLU A 29 16.96 5.95 11.20
N GLU A 30 17.54 6.54 12.26
CA GLU A 30 18.49 5.86 13.16
C GLU A 30 17.86 4.63 13.85
N GLN A 31 16.57 4.70 14.19
CA GLN A 31 15.83 3.55 14.73
C GLN A 31 15.54 2.50 13.67
N LEU A 32 15.13 2.91 12.46
CA LEU A 32 14.89 2.01 11.35
C LEU A 32 16.17 1.22 11.04
N GLU A 33 17.32 1.87 10.96
CA GLU A 33 18.61 1.22 10.67
C GLU A 33 18.95 0.10 11.66
N LYS A 34 18.64 0.28 12.95
CA LYS A 34 18.90 -0.74 13.98
C LYS A 34 17.89 -1.88 13.97
N CYS A 35 16.64 -1.59 13.59
CA CYS A 35 15.56 -2.55 13.64
C CYS A 35 15.29 -3.26 12.31
N PHE A 36 15.86 -2.77 11.20
CA PHE A 36 15.57 -3.26 9.85
C PHE A 36 15.89 -4.76 9.71
N ASP A 37 17.08 -5.18 10.15
CA ASP A 37 17.51 -6.57 10.08
C ASP A 37 16.72 -7.50 11.03
N LEU A 38 15.99 -6.92 11.98
CA LEU A 38 15.15 -7.65 12.94
C LEU A 38 13.73 -7.88 12.42
N PHE A 39 13.42 -7.54 11.16
CA PHE A 39 12.08 -7.66 10.58
C PHE A 39 11.46 -9.06 10.73
N TYR A 40 12.26 -10.13 10.63
CA TYR A 40 11.80 -11.51 10.75
C TYR A 40 11.25 -11.85 12.15
N LEU A 41 11.53 -11.02 13.16
CA LEU A 41 10.99 -11.17 14.50
C LEU A 41 9.60 -10.54 14.58
N PRO A 42 8.54 -11.28 14.98
CA PRO A 42 7.16 -10.79 14.98
C PRO A 42 6.96 -9.47 15.76
N GLN A 43 7.69 -9.32 16.87
CA GLN A 43 7.64 -8.13 17.72
C GLN A 43 8.26 -6.88 17.08
N PHE A 44 9.25 -7.05 16.20
CA PHE A 44 9.91 -5.96 15.49
C PHE A 44 9.24 -5.65 14.16
N ARG A 45 8.53 -6.60 13.56
CA ARG A 45 7.78 -6.41 12.32
C ARG A 45 6.88 -5.18 12.37
N ASN A 46 6.05 -5.05 13.42
CA ASN A 46 5.16 -3.90 13.58
C ASN A 46 5.92 -2.58 13.76
N ILE A 47 7.06 -2.62 14.45
CA ILE A 47 7.93 -1.46 14.69
C ILE A 47 8.56 -0.98 13.37
N VAL A 48 9.11 -1.91 12.57
CA VAL A 48 9.71 -1.62 11.27
C VAL A 48 8.66 -1.07 10.32
N LEU A 49 7.49 -1.72 10.23
CA LEU A 49 6.39 -1.28 9.36
C LEU A 49 5.87 0.11 9.72
N GLU A 50 5.73 0.43 11.02
CA GLU A 50 5.31 1.76 11.44
C GLU A 50 6.39 2.81 11.14
N ASN A 51 7.69 2.52 11.36
CA ASN A 51 8.77 3.45 10.96
C ASN A 51 8.74 3.74 9.46
N LEU A 52 8.64 2.68 8.65
CA LEU A 52 8.54 2.77 7.19
C LEU A 52 7.32 3.59 6.74
N ARG A 53 6.22 3.57 7.51
CA ARG A 53 5.02 4.37 7.25
C ARG A 53 5.22 5.85 7.54
N GLN A 54 5.94 6.19 8.61
CA GLN A 54 6.15 7.57 9.05
C GLN A 54 7.20 8.31 8.21
N LEU A 55 8.11 7.59 7.55
CA LEU A 55 9.17 8.19 6.75
C LEU A 55 8.65 8.57 5.34
N PRO A 56 8.66 9.85 4.97
CA PRO A 56 8.15 10.30 3.66
C PRO A 56 9.08 9.91 2.51
N LYS A 57 10.38 9.74 2.76
CA LYS A 57 11.37 9.34 1.77
C LYS A 57 12.27 8.27 2.39
N LEU A 58 12.28 7.08 1.81
CA LEU A 58 13.18 6.02 2.21
C LEU A 58 14.44 6.04 1.37
N GLN A 59 15.54 5.54 1.95
CA GLN A 59 16.78 5.35 1.22
C GLN A 59 16.68 4.12 0.29
N ASP A 60 17.33 4.21 -0.87
CA ASP A 60 17.25 3.18 -1.91
C ASP A 60 17.68 1.79 -1.42
N ARG A 61 18.66 1.72 -0.52
CA ARG A 61 19.13 0.47 0.10
C ARG A 61 18.01 -0.34 0.75
N TYR A 62 17.06 0.33 1.39
CA TYR A 62 15.93 -0.32 2.06
C TYR A 62 14.91 -0.81 1.04
N LEU A 63 14.63 0.00 0.02
CA LEU A 63 13.73 -0.36 -1.06
C LEU A 63 14.24 -1.58 -1.82
N ASP A 64 15.54 -1.63 -2.13
CA ASP A 64 16.16 -2.77 -2.82
C ASP A 64 16.07 -4.05 -1.97
N SER A 65 16.31 -3.95 -0.66
CA SER A 65 16.15 -5.09 0.25
C SER A 65 14.69 -5.56 0.34
N ILE A 66 13.72 -4.64 0.35
CA ILE A 66 12.29 -4.99 0.37
C ILE A 66 11.88 -5.65 -0.95
N MET A 67 12.43 -5.22 -2.08
CA MET A 67 12.15 -5.82 -3.39
C MET A 67 12.66 -7.25 -3.52
N ASN A 68 13.75 -7.59 -2.83
CA ASN A 68 14.34 -8.93 -2.84
C ASN A 68 13.54 -9.95 -2.01
N ASP A 69 12.74 -9.50 -1.04
CA ASP A 69 11.95 -10.35 -0.14
C ASP A 69 10.44 -10.12 -0.37
N ARG A 70 9.77 -11.15 -0.89
CA ARG A 70 8.33 -11.09 -1.20
C ARG A 70 7.46 -10.99 0.05
N ASP A 71 7.81 -11.69 1.13
CA ASP A 71 7.04 -11.66 2.38
C ASP A 71 7.15 -10.30 3.06
N PHE A 72 8.33 -9.68 2.95
CA PHE A 72 8.54 -8.31 3.41
C PHE A 72 7.76 -7.32 2.53
N TYR A 73 7.91 -7.41 1.22
CA TYR A 73 7.18 -6.57 0.27
C TYR A 73 5.68 -6.60 0.54
N ASP A 74 5.08 -7.78 0.69
CA ASP A 74 3.63 -7.91 0.90
C ASP A 74 3.17 -7.27 2.20
N ALA A 75 4.00 -7.29 3.25
CA ALA A 75 3.75 -6.67 4.53
C ALA A 75 3.86 -5.14 4.54
N CYS A 76 4.60 -4.57 3.59
CA CYS A 76 4.88 -3.14 3.57
C CYS A 76 3.61 -2.28 3.34
N PRO A 77 3.55 -1.10 3.98
CA PRO A 77 2.45 -0.17 3.76
C PRO A 77 2.45 0.35 2.31
N LEU A 78 1.28 0.78 1.84
CA LEU A 78 1.08 1.24 0.46
C LEU A 78 2.02 2.41 0.09
N SER A 79 2.31 3.31 1.02
CA SER A 79 3.25 4.43 0.81
C SER A 79 4.63 3.97 0.36
N VAL A 80 5.12 2.86 0.92
CA VAL A 80 6.43 2.28 0.58
C VAL A 80 6.35 1.55 -0.75
N LYS A 81 5.28 0.80 -1.00
CA LYS A 81 5.04 0.15 -2.29
C LYS A 81 4.99 1.18 -3.43
N GLN A 82 4.36 2.34 -3.20
CA GLN A 82 4.35 3.46 -4.15
C GLN A 82 5.76 3.97 -4.46
N GLN A 83 6.62 4.13 -3.45
CA GLN A 83 8.02 4.51 -3.67
C GLN A 83 8.78 3.48 -4.50
N ILE A 84 8.54 2.19 -4.26
CA ILE A 84 9.11 1.10 -5.06
C ILE A 84 8.61 1.16 -6.50
N TRP A 85 7.31 1.39 -6.71
CA TRP A 85 6.70 1.49 -8.04
C TRP A 85 7.20 2.67 -8.86
N LEU A 86 7.56 3.78 -8.23
CA LEU A 86 8.20 4.92 -8.91
C LEU A 86 9.57 4.54 -9.50
N ARG A 87 10.26 3.55 -8.91
CA ARG A 87 11.55 3.04 -9.38
C ARG A 87 11.39 1.86 -10.35
N ASN A 88 10.45 0.96 -10.08
CA ASN A 88 10.21 -0.25 -10.86
C ASN A 88 8.75 -0.32 -11.33
N LEU A 89 8.55 0.09 -12.59
CA LEU A 89 7.25 0.08 -13.24
C LEU A 89 6.71 -1.33 -13.50
N ASP A 90 7.56 -2.35 -13.57
CA ASP A 90 7.10 -3.72 -13.84
C ASP A 90 6.41 -4.31 -12.60
N LEU A 91 6.94 -4.08 -11.40
CA LEU A 91 6.25 -4.42 -10.14
C LEU A 91 4.91 -3.69 -10.00
N PHE A 92 4.82 -2.44 -10.47
CA PHE A 92 3.57 -1.72 -10.51
C PHE A 92 2.57 -2.42 -11.45
N LYS A 93 2.98 -2.77 -12.67
CA LYS A 93 2.14 -3.48 -13.63
C LYS A 93 1.67 -4.81 -13.07
N GLU A 94 2.54 -5.59 -12.45
CA GLU A 94 2.19 -6.88 -11.84
C GLU A 94 1.16 -6.71 -10.71
N ALA A 95 1.33 -5.71 -9.85
CA ALA A 95 0.38 -5.43 -8.78
C ALA A 95 -0.99 -4.95 -9.31
N TYR A 96 -1.02 -4.18 -10.40
CA TYR A 96 -2.24 -3.60 -10.94
C TYR A 96 -3.00 -4.50 -11.91
N ARG A 97 -2.29 -5.36 -12.64
CA ARG A 97 -2.85 -6.29 -13.62
C ARG A 97 -4.08 -7.06 -13.11
N PRO A 98 -4.06 -7.72 -11.93
CA PRO A 98 -5.24 -8.43 -11.43
C PRO A 98 -6.44 -7.50 -11.18
N SER A 99 -6.20 -6.25 -10.79
CA SER A 99 -7.28 -5.26 -10.62
C SER A 99 -7.89 -4.84 -11.95
N ILE A 100 -7.06 -4.64 -12.98
CA ILE A 100 -7.50 -4.33 -14.35
C ILE A 100 -8.25 -5.53 -14.95
N ASP A 101 -7.72 -6.74 -14.78
CA ASP A 101 -8.33 -7.97 -15.30
C ASP A 101 -9.68 -8.23 -14.63
N SER A 102 -9.81 -8.03 -13.31
CA SER A 102 -11.10 -8.10 -12.61
C SER A 102 -12.11 -7.07 -13.13
N TYR A 103 -11.65 -5.85 -13.39
CA TYR A 103 -12.50 -4.80 -13.97
C TYR A 103 -12.96 -5.16 -15.38
N LEU A 104 -12.06 -5.66 -16.23
CA LEU A 104 -12.36 -6.09 -17.59
C LEU A 104 -13.37 -7.24 -17.59
N LYS A 105 -13.13 -8.27 -16.79
CA LYS A 105 -14.01 -9.42 -16.66
C LYS A 105 -15.43 -9.01 -16.25
N LYS A 106 -15.57 -8.15 -15.22
CA LYS A 106 -16.89 -7.64 -14.82
C LYS A 106 -17.59 -6.87 -15.93
N LYS A 107 -16.84 -6.09 -16.71
CA LYS A 107 -17.39 -5.35 -17.84
C LYS A 107 -17.85 -6.31 -18.95
N GLU A 108 -17.09 -7.35 -19.24
CA GLU A 108 -17.46 -8.41 -20.17
C GLU A 108 -18.73 -9.15 -19.71
N ASP A 109 -18.79 -9.55 -18.44
CA ASP A 109 -19.98 -10.19 -17.85
C ASP A 109 -21.23 -9.30 -17.98
N LEU A 110 -21.09 -7.99 -17.72
CA LEU A 110 -22.18 -7.04 -17.89
C LEU A 110 -22.63 -6.91 -19.35
N LEU A 111 -21.69 -6.83 -20.29
CA LEU A 111 -21.99 -6.75 -21.72
C LEU A 111 -22.68 -8.03 -22.23
N LEU A 112 -22.29 -9.19 -21.72
CA LEU A 112 -22.87 -10.49 -22.09
C LEU A 112 -24.25 -10.72 -21.43
N SER A 113 -24.49 -10.16 -20.25
CA SER A 113 -25.75 -10.27 -19.51
C SER A 113 -26.83 -9.27 -19.95
N ALA A 114 -26.47 -8.23 -20.69
CA ALA A 114 -27.39 -7.21 -21.15
C ALA A 114 -28.22 -7.73 -22.33
N GLU A 115 -29.42 -8.28 -22.06
CA GLU A 115 -30.41 -8.49 -23.12
C GLU A 115 -30.81 -7.13 -23.73
N PRO A 116 -30.81 -6.99 -25.07
CA PRO A 116 -31.13 -5.73 -25.73
C PRO A 116 -32.65 -5.48 -25.68
N THR A 117 -33.14 -4.88 -24.60
CA THR A 117 -34.52 -4.40 -24.52
C THR A 117 -34.60 -2.95 -24.99
N ALA A 118 -35.61 -2.61 -25.79
CA ALA A 118 -35.78 -1.28 -26.42
C ALA A 118 -35.87 -0.08 -25.44
N THR A 119 -35.96 -0.33 -24.13
CA THR A 119 -35.99 0.66 -23.04
C THR A 119 -34.64 0.87 -22.32
N ASN A 120 -33.58 0.18 -22.75
CA ASN A 120 -32.28 0.12 -22.09
C ASN A 120 -31.35 1.33 -22.27
N PHE A 121 -31.85 2.48 -22.73
CA PHE A 121 -31.02 3.68 -22.91
C PHE A 121 -30.36 4.17 -21.60
N PHE A 122 -30.95 3.83 -20.44
CA PHE A 122 -30.44 4.16 -19.10
C PHE A 122 -29.90 2.96 -18.29
N THR A 123 -29.85 1.75 -18.86
CA THR A 123 -29.38 0.54 -18.14
C THR A 123 -27.91 0.22 -18.36
N PHE A 124 -27.21 0.95 -19.24
CA PHE A 124 -25.76 1.01 -19.13
C PHE A 124 -25.39 1.59 -17.77
N GLU A 125 -24.52 0.90 -17.05
CA GLU A 125 -24.08 1.30 -15.71
C GLU A 125 -23.84 2.81 -15.62
N THR A 126 -24.62 3.46 -14.76
CA THR A 126 -24.46 4.88 -14.52
C THR A 126 -23.05 5.18 -14.03
N THR A 127 -22.53 6.37 -14.36
CA THR A 127 -21.25 6.88 -13.83
C THR A 127 -21.18 6.78 -12.30
N LYS A 128 -22.33 6.91 -11.61
CA LYS A 128 -22.44 6.75 -10.16
C LYS A 128 -22.22 5.30 -9.72
N ALA A 129 -22.82 4.32 -10.39
CA ALA A 129 -22.64 2.89 -10.11
C ALA A 129 -21.19 2.45 -10.36
N ARG A 130 -20.58 2.89 -11.48
CA ARG A 130 -19.19 2.59 -11.83
C ARG A 130 -18.20 3.09 -10.78
N ARG A 131 -18.40 4.29 -10.22
CA ARG A 131 -17.57 4.84 -9.12
C ARG A 131 -17.68 4.06 -7.81
N GLN A 132 -18.70 3.21 -7.65
CA GLN A 132 -18.84 2.35 -6.47
C GLN A 132 -18.05 1.04 -6.58
N TRP A 133 -17.52 0.71 -7.76
CA TRP A 133 -16.76 -0.51 -7.98
C TRP A 133 -15.51 -0.57 -7.10
N LYS A 134 -15.25 -1.77 -6.56
CA LYS A 134 -14.11 -2.01 -5.67
C LYS A 134 -12.79 -1.73 -6.38
N GLU A 135 -12.70 -2.08 -7.65
CA GLU A 135 -11.54 -1.88 -8.52
C GLU A 135 -11.23 -0.39 -8.72
N ILE A 136 -12.26 0.43 -8.92
CA ILE A 136 -12.10 1.89 -9.10
C ILE A 136 -11.74 2.57 -7.78
N LYS A 137 -12.41 2.18 -6.68
CA LYS A 137 -12.08 2.72 -5.34
C LYS A 137 -10.65 2.38 -4.94
N GLY A 138 -10.24 1.12 -5.13
CA GLY A 138 -8.88 0.67 -4.86
C GLY A 138 -7.86 1.43 -5.69
N SER A 139 -8.12 1.60 -6.99
CA SER A 139 -7.23 2.36 -7.88
C SER A 139 -7.07 3.82 -7.46
N CYS A 140 -8.15 4.48 -7.02
CA CYS A 140 -8.08 5.87 -6.53
C CYS A 140 -7.29 6.01 -5.22
N SER A 141 -7.27 5.00 -4.36
CA SER A 141 -6.49 5.01 -3.12
C SER A 141 -4.98 4.89 -3.36
N ILE A 142 -4.57 4.38 -4.53
CA ILE A 142 -3.17 4.16 -4.88
C ILE A 142 -2.56 5.36 -5.63
N VAL A 143 -3.39 6.22 -6.22
CA VAL A 143 -2.91 7.39 -6.99
C VAL A 143 -2.91 8.68 -6.15
N LYS A 144 -3.43 8.65 -4.93
CA LYS A 144 -3.35 9.74 -3.95
C LYS A 144 -2.08 9.64 -3.13
#